data_AF-F6UMD2-F1
#
_entry.id   AF-F6UMD2-F1
#
_cell.length_a   1.000
_cell.length_b   1.000
_cell.length_c   1.000
_cell.angle_alpha   90.00
_cell.angle_beta   90.00
_cell.angle_gamma   90.00
#
_symmetry.space_group_name_H-M   'P 1'
#
loop_
_entity.id
_entity.type
_entity.pdbx_description
1 polymer ?
#
loop_
_entity_poly.entity_id
_entity_poly.type
_entity_poly.pdbx_seq_one_letter_code
_entity_poly.pdbx_strand_id
1 'polypeptide(L)'
;MRIEDRVGLKLRGQLKLVVCGSTNKITITILGLRSLPSTSSNTNQVYVKMSLSPEFESRLRHKTSTYDVTEESIAMHETFSFDICRRDSNRRVLVSVWMKNNERTFLLGCMSFGVRSIVTSQEITQGWYYLLKESLGRSKHLKFKFTKPARRQDPCRRSKSRDRMNRRRSARSDSSNSSLSSSLYRTKVARNTPRRYDIRHDDVNHVTSLKKRRRISNGFEEFKRPSINQS
;
A
#
# COMPACT_ATOMS: atom_id res chain seq x y z
N MET A 1 11.22 -8.47 -16.99
CA MET A 1 9.80 -8.86 -16.96
C MET A 1 9.20 -8.34 -15.66
N ARG A 2 8.20 -7.45 -15.71
CA ARG A 2 7.67 -6.80 -14.50
C ARG A 2 6.81 -7.80 -13.72
N ILE A 3 6.68 -7.63 -12.40
CA ILE A 3 5.86 -8.50 -11.54
C ILE A 3 4.40 -8.54 -12.03
N GLU A 4 3.93 -7.42 -12.59
CA GLU A 4 2.59 -7.28 -13.15
C GLU A 4 2.34 -8.23 -14.33
N ASP A 5 3.37 -8.52 -15.14
CA ASP A 5 3.29 -9.44 -16.28
C ASP A 5 3.12 -10.90 -15.80
N ARG A 6 3.77 -11.27 -14.69
CA ARG A 6 3.73 -12.63 -14.13
C ARG A 6 2.42 -12.97 -13.43
N VAL A 7 1.71 -11.97 -12.91
CA VAL A 7 0.41 -12.15 -12.23
C VAL A 7 -0.76 -12.11 -13.22
N GLY A 8 -0.50 -11.98 -14.52
CA GLY A 8 -1.55 -11.86 -15.52
C GLY A 8 -2.38 -10.59 -15.33
N LEU A 9 -1.79 -9.51 -14.80
CA LEU A 9 -2.41 -8.18 -14.68
C LEU A 9 -2.49 -7.48 -16.05
N LYS A 10 -2.75 -8.24 -17.13
CA LYS A 10 -3.12 -7.66 -18.44
C LYS A 10 -4.22 -6.64 -18.18
N LEU A 11 -4.00 -5.42 -18.66
CA LEU A 11 -4.68 -4.17 -18.33
C LEU A 11 -6.22 -4.28 -18.47
N ARG A 12 -6.88 -4.77 -17.42
CA ARG A 12 -8.36 -4.80 -17.30
C ARG A 12 -8.93 -3.46 -16.85
N GLY A 13 -8.06 -2.50 -16.58
CA GLY A 13 -8.39 -1.20 -16.02
C GLY A 13 -8.07 -1.06 -14.55
N GLN A 14 -8.28 0.17 -14.08
CA GLN A 14 -8.02 0.59 -12.71
C GLN A 14 -9.23 1.36 -12.21
N LEU A 15 -9.67 1.07 -10.99
CA LEU A 15 -10.79 1.73 -10.34
C LEU A 15 -10.25 2.59 -9.18
N LYS A 16 -10.63 3.86 -9.14
CA LYS A 16 -10.37 4.76 -8.02
C LYS A 16 -11.57 4.72 -7.09
N LEU A 17 -11.32 4.37 -5.83
CA LEU A 17 -12.35 4.28 -4.83
C LEU A 17 -11.85 4.66 -3.45
N VAL A 18 -12.80 4.95 -2.57
CA VAL A 18 -12.61 5.15 -1.13
C VAL A 18 -13.46 4.10 -0.42
N VAL A 19 -12.89 3.41 0.55
CA VAL A 19 -13.62 2.52 1.46
C VAL A 19 -13.41 3.01 2.89
N CYS A 20 -14.52 3.22 3.60
CA CYS A 20 -14.55 3.59 5.00
C CYS A 20 -15.39 2.58 5.77
N GLY A 21 -14.92 2.17 6.95
CA GLY A 21 -15.62 1.25 7.83
C GLY A 21 -15.91 1.85 9.19
N SER A 22 -17.11 1.62 9.70
CA SER A 22 -17.47 1.76 11.11
C SER A 22 -17.93 0.39 11.67
N THR A 23 -18.28 0.35 12.95
CA THR A 23 -18.68 -0.89 13.64
C THR A 23 -19.85 -1.63 12.97
N ASN A 24 -20.80 -0.89 12.40
CA ASN A 24 -22.04 -1.42 11.83
C ASN A 24 -22.31 -0.98 10.39
N LYS A 25 -21.39 -0.23 9.76
CA LYS A 25 -21.61 0.32 8.43
C LYS A 25 -20.31 0.37 7.63
N ILE A 26 -20.39 0.02 6.36
CA ILE A 26 -19.29 0.24 5.39
C ILE A 26 -19.79 1.20 4.32
N THR A 27 -18.98 2.20 4.00
CA THR A 27 -19.25 3.16 2.94
C THR A 27 -18.20 3.02 1.84
N ILE A 28 -18.65 2.95 0.59
CA ILE A 28 -17.79 2.90 -0.59
C ILE A 28 -18.13 4.07 -1.49
N THR A 29 -17.13 4.86 -1.86
CA THR A 29 -17.26 5.91 -2.86
C THR A 29 -16.48 5.52 -4.12
N ILE A 30 -17.18 5.42 -5.24
CA ILE A 30 -16.61 5.16 -6.56
C ILE A 30 -16.26 6.51 -7.18
N LEU A 31 -14.98 6.81 -7.32
CA LEU A 31 -14.51 8.11 -7.80
C LEU A 31 -14.35 8.12 -9.32
N GLY A 32 -13.78 7.07 -9.89
CA GLY A 32 -13.59 6.99 -11.33
C GLY A 32 -12.88 5.73 -11.79
N LEU A 33 -12.80 5.57 -13.10
CA LEU A 33 -12.31 4.39 -13.79
C LEU A 33 -11.35 4.82 -14.91
N ARG A 34 -10.26 4.09 -15.15
CA ARG A 34 -9.32 4.42 -16.24
C ARG A 34 -8.61 3.21 -16.81
N SER A 35 -7.93 3.42 -17.92
CA SER A 35 -7.06 2.44 -18.59
C SER A 35 -7.81 1.14 -18.91
N LEU A 36 -9.07 1.27 -19.31
CA LEU A 36 -9.90 0.16 -19.73
C LEU A 36 -9.32 -0.49 -21.00
N PRO A 37 -9.61 -1.78 -21.25
CA PRO A 37 -9.24 -2.40 -22.51
C PRO A 37 -9.81 -1.59 -23.68
N SER A 38 -9.00 -1.40 -24.73
CA SER A 38 -9.51 -0.82 -25.97
C SER A 38 -10.63 -1.71 -26.50
N THR A 39 -11.75 -1.08 -26.83
CA THR A 39 -12.92 -1.75 -27.38
C THR A 39 -13.17 -1.18 -28.77
N SER A 40 -13.59 -2.02 -29.71
CA SER A 40 -13.86 -1.62 -31.10
C SER A 40 -15.25 -1.00 -31.29
N SER A 41 -16.08 -0.94 -30.25
CA SER A 41 -17.44 -0.43 -30.33
C SER A 41 -17.56 1.00 -29.81
N ASN A 42 -18.36 1.81 -30.49
CA ASN A 42 -18.63 3.20 -30.13
C ASN A 42 -19.72 3.34 -29.05
N THR A 43 -20.31 2.24 -28.59
CA THR A 43 -21.46 2.21 -27.64
C THR A 43 -21.15 1.46 -26.35
N ASN A 44 -19.89 1.46 -25.93
CA ASN A 44 -19.53 0.80 -24.69
C ASN A 44 -19.98 1.62 -23.49
N GLN A 45 -20.77 0.98 -22.62
CA GLN A 45 -21.16 1.55 -21.35
C GLN A 45 -20.60 0.72 -20.21
N VAL A 46 -20.28 1.36 -19.10
CA VAL A 46 -19.73 0.70 -17.91
C VAL A 46 -20.54 1.05 -16.67
N TYR A 47 -20.58 0.11 -15.74
CA TYR A 47 -21.13 0.34 -14.42
C TYR A 47 -20.40 -0.53 -13.39
N VAL A 48 -20.48 -0.13 -12.13
CA VAL A 48 -19.88 -0.85 -11.00
C VAL A 48 -20.99 -1.47 -10.17
N LYS A 49 -20.82 -2.75 -9.83
CA LYS A 49 -21.66 -3.47 -8.86
C LYS A 49 -20.87 -3.73 -7.61
N MET A 50 -21.50 -3.50 -6.46
CA MET A 50 -20.93 -3.76 -5.15
C MET A 50 -21.87 -4.68 -4.37
N SER A 51 -21.31 -5.70 -3.73
CA SER A 51 -22.08 -6.64 -2.90
C SER A 51 -21.23 -7.25 -1.79
N LEU A 52 -21.86 -7.86 -0.80
CA LEU A 52 -21.15 -8.73 0.14
C LEU A 52 -21.06 -10.15 -0.41
N SER A 53 -19.85 -10.69 -0.50
CA SER A 53 -19.52 -12.03 -0.97
C SER A 53 -19.22 -12.97 0.21
N PRO A 54 -19.71 -14.23 0.19
CA PRO A 54 -20.66 -14.80 -0.78
C PRO A 54 -22.02 -14.08 -0.77
N GLU A 55 -22.62 -13.98 -1.95
CA GLU A 55 -23.80 -13.14 -2.22
C GLU A 55 -25.09 -13.93 -2.00
N PHE A 56 -25.68 -13.79 -0.81
CA PHE A 56 -26.95 -14.44 -0.44
C PHE A 56 -28.12 -13.46 -0.33
N GLU A 57 -27.83 -12.17 -0.14
CA GLU A 57 -28.83 -11.15 0.16
C GLU A 57 -28.89 -10.09 -0.93
N SER A 58 -30.03 -9.99 -1.60
CA SER A 58 -30.26 -9.01 -2.65
C SER A 58 -30.20 -7.56 -2.17
N ARG A 59 -30.58 -7.33 -0.92
CA ARG A 59 -30.63 -6.01 -0.29
C ARG A 59 -29.26 -5.35 -0.15
N LEU A 60 -28.20 -6.16 -0.13
CA LEU A 60 -26.81 -5.69 0.00
C LEU A 60 -26.14 -5.51 -1.36
N ARG A 61 -26.92 -5.41 -2.44
CA ARG A 61 -26.40 -5.20 -3.79
C ARG A 61 -26.65 -3.76 -4.21
N HIS A 62 -25.57 -3.07 -4.51
CA HIS A 62 -25.62 -1.74 -5.08
C HIS A 62 -25.05 -1.76 -6.50
N LYS A 63 -25.56 -0.86 -7.33
CA LYS A 63 -25.10 -0.65 -8.70
C LYS A 63 -25.04 0.85 -8.94
N THR A 64 -23.96 1.31 -9.57
CA THR A 64 -23.84 2.69 -10.04
C THR A 64 -24.79 2.97 -11.20
N SER A 65 -24.90 4.25 -11.53
CA SER A 65 -25.32 4.67 -12.86
C SER A 65 -24.44 4.03 -13.94
N THR A 66 -24.96 4.00 -15.16
CA THR A 66 -24.23 3.49 -16.32
C THR A 66 -23.60 4.66 -17.06
N TYR A 67 -22.32 4.55 -17.39
CA TYR A 67 -21.52 5.62 -17.96
C TYR A 67 -20.97 5.19 -19.32
N ASP A 68 -21.02 6.08 -20.30
CA ASP A 68 -20.44 5.81 -21.61
C ASP A 68 -18.90 5.89 -21.54
N VAL A 69 -18.24 5.00 -22.29
CA VAL A 69 -16.79 4.94 -22.39
C VAL A 69 -16.36 5.79 -23.59
N THR A 70 -16.38 7.10 -23.41
CA THR A 70 -15.98 8.08 -24.44
C THR A 70 -14.52 8.53 -24.28
N GLU A 71 -13.97 8.42 -23.07
CA GLU A 71 -12.63 8.89 -22.70
C GLU A 71 -11.78 7.77 -22.10
N GLU A 72 -10.46 7.98 -22.03
CA GLU A 72 -9.54 7.05 -21.35
C GLU A 72 -9.81 6.96 -19.84
N SER A 73 -10.41 8.00 -19.26
CA SER A 73 -10.82 8.07 -17.85
C SER A 73 -12.25 8.56 -17.69
N ILE A 74 -13.00 7.92 -16.80
CA ILE A 74 -14.41 8.20 -16.52
C ILE A 74 -14.55 8.62 -15.05
N ALA A 75 -15.17 9.77 -14.79
CA ALA A 75 -15.50 10.23 -13.45
C ALA A 75 -16.93 9.79 -13.07
N MET A 76 -17.11 9.18 -11.88
CA MET A 76 -18.40 8.62 -11.45
C MET A 76 -18.95 9.31 -10.19
N HIS A 77 -18.10 9.51 -9.17
CA HIS A 77 -18.43 10.20 -7.91
C HIS A 77 -19.72 9.70 -7.19
N GLU A 78 -19.99 8.40 -7.20
CA GLU A 78 -21.15 7.82 -6.52
C GLU A 78 -20.76 7.17 -5.18
N THR A 79 -21.62 7.30 -4.16
CA THR A 79 -21.37 6.76 -2.80
C THR A 79 -22.47 5.80 -2.37
N PHE A 80 -22.07 4.65 -1.83
CA PHE A 80 -22.95 3.58 -1.38
C PHE A 80 -22.62 3.16 0.04
N SER A 81 -23.61 2.68 0.77
CA SER A 81 -23.44 2.23 2.15
C SER A 81 -24.09 0.88 2.38
N PHE A 82 -23.42 0.03 3.14
CA PHE A 82 -23.87 -1.29 3.57
C PHE A 82 -24.00 -1.27 5.08
N ASP A 83 -25.16 -1.66 5.60
CA ASP A 83 -25.27 -2.02 6.99
C ASP A 83 -24.68 -3.42 7.17
N ILE A 84 -23.79 -3.58 8.15
CA ILE A 84 -23.10 -4.83 8.46
C ILE A 84 -23.37 -5.25 9.90
N CYS A 85 -23.42 -6.55 10.14
CA CYS A 85 -23.51 -7.12 11.48
C CYS A 85 -22.31 -8.02 11.79
N ARG A 86 -22.23 -8.51 13.03
CA ARG A 86 -21.12 -9.38 13.48
C ARG A 86 -20.93 -10.63 12.60
N ARG A 87 -22.02 -11.17 12.02
CA ARG A 87 -22.00 -12.34 11.13
C ARG A 87 -21.29 -12.06 9.80
N ASP A 88 -21.24 -10.80 9.37
CA ASP A 88 -20.60 -10.40 8.12
C ASP A 88 -19.08 -10.24 8.24
N SER A 89 -18.51 -10.36 9.45
CA SER A 89 -17.08 -10.16 9.70
C SER A 89 -16.17 -11.02 8.79
N ASN A 90 -16.58 -12.25 8.48
CA ASN A 90 -15.83 -13.17 7.61
C ASN A 90 -16.14 -12.98 6.11
N ARG A 91 -17.09 -12.10 5.76
CA ARG A 91 -17.44 -11.81 4.37
C ARG A 91 -16.48 -10.80 3.77
N ARG A 92 -16.61 -10.62 2.46
CA ARG A 92 -15.83 -9.65 1.70
C ARG A 92 -16.77 -8.70 0.96
N VAL A 93 -16.46 -7.42 0.98
CA VAL A 93 -17.06 -6.45 0.07
C VAL A 93 -16.45 -6.70 -1.32
N LEU A 94 -17.26 -7.17 -2.25
CA LEU A 94 -16.90 -7.39 -3.64
C LEU A 94 -17.28 -6.16 -4.47
N VAL A 95 -16.33 -5.63 -5.22
CA VAL A 95 -16.54 -4.54 -6.18
C VAL A 95 -16.21 -5.08 -7.56
N SER A 96 -17.17 -5.04 -8.48
CA SER A 96 -17.05 -5.60 -9.83
C SER A 96 -17.43 -4.57 -10.88
N VAL A 97 -16.62 -4.45 -11.92
CA VAL A 97 -16.85 -3.53 -13.03
C VAL A 97 -17.33 -4.32 -14.22
N TRP A 98 -18.48 -3.90 -14.75
CA TRP A 98 -19.16 -4.54 -15.87
C TRP A 98 -19.18 -3.58 -17.05
N MET A 99 -19.02 -4.15 -18.23
CA MET A 99 -19.15 -3.45 -19.49
C MET A 99 -20.32 -4.03 -20.27
N LYS A 100 -21.16 -3.15 -20.79
CA LYS A 100 -22.26 -3.46 -21.70
C LYS A 100 -21.91 -2.87 -23.05
N ASN A 101 -21.85 -3.70 -24.08
CA ASN A 101 -21.79 -3.27 -25.47
C ASN A 101 -23.12 -3.62 -26.15
N ASN A 102 -23.21 -3.44 -27.48
CA ASN A 102 -24.44 -3.74 -28.24
C ASN A 102 -24.86 -5.21 -28.16
N GLU A 103 -23.92 -6.13 -27.96
CA GLU A 103 -24.16 -7.57 -28.05
C GLU A 103 -24.42 -8.21 -26.69
N ARG A 104 -23.65 -7.81 -25.67
CA ARG A 104 -23.61 -8.48 -24.39
C ARG A 104 -23.11 -7.60 -23.26
N THR A 105 -23.38 -8.08 -22.05
CA THR A 105 -22.79 -7.55 -20.83
C THR A 105 -21.75 -8.55 -20.32
N PHE A 106 -20.55 -8.09 -20.01
CA PHE A 106 -19.47 -8.93 -19.49
C PHE A 106 -18.69 -8.26 -18.37
N LEU A 107 -18.07 -9.10 -17.53
CA LEU A 107 -17.25 -8.66 -16.41
C LEU A 107 -15.85 -8.23 -16.91
N LEU A 108 -15.50 -6.96 -16.72
CA LEU A 108 -14.15 -6.47 -17.00
C LEU A 108 -13.16 -6.98 -15.94
N GLY A 109 -13.55 -6.87 -14.68
CA GLY A 109 -12.78 -7.37 -13.56
C GLY A 109 -13.42 -6.99 -12.22
N CYS A 110 -12.86 -7.54 -11.15
CA CYS A 110 -13.33 -7.27 -9.80
C CYS A 110 -12.18 -7.23 -8.79
N MET A 111 -12.50 -6.78 -7.59
CA MET A 111 -11.62 -6.79 -6.43
C MET A 111 -12.47 -6.90 -5.17
N SER A 112 -11.86 -7.29 -4.05
CA SER A 112 -12.59 -7.43 -2.81
C SER A 112 -11.80 -7.03 -1.58
N PHE A 113 -12.52 -6.53 -0.58
CA PHE A 113 -11.99 -6.09 0.71
C PHE A 113 -12.63 -6.91 1.82
N GLY A 114 -11.83 -7.41 2.77
CA GLY A 114 -12.38 -8.17 3.90
C GLY A 114 -13.14 -7.23 4.84
N VAL A 115 -14.38 -7.59 5.20
CA VAL A 115 -15.22 -6.78 6.11
C VAL A 115 -14.52 -6.56 7.44
N ARG A 116 -14.01 -7.63 8.07
CA ARG A 116 -13.20 -7.52 9.29
C ARG A 116 -12.02 -6.58 9.15
N SER A 117 -11.29 -6.63 8.03
CA SER A 117 -10.14 -5.75 7.81
C SER A 117 -10.56 -4.27 7.75
N ILE A 118 -11.66 -3.97 7.03
CA ILE A 118 -12.18 -2.60 6.90
C ILE A 118 -12.62 -2.06 8.28
N VAL A 119 -13.34 -2.86 9.05
CA VAL A 119 -13.88 -2.44 10.36
C VAL A 119 -12.78 -2.33 11.41
N THR A 120 -11.82 -3.26 11.42
CA THR A 120 -10.73 -3.26 12.40
C THR A 120 -9.70 -2.16 12.12
N SER A 121 -9.39 -1.89 10.85
CA SER A 121 -8.39 -0.85 10.54
C SER A 121 -8.88 0.53 10.94
N GLN A 122 -10.18 0.82 10.84
CA GLN A 122 -10.80 2.16 10.97
C GLN A 122 -10.17 3.26 10.08
N GLU A 123 -9.14 2.91 9.30
CA GLU A 123 -8.48 3.76 8.32
C GLU A 123 -9.26 3.84 7.01
N ILE A 124 -9.26 5.03 6.43
CA ILE A 124 -9.84 5.30 5.12
C ILE A 124 -8.93 4.71 4.04
N THR A 125 -9.44 3.69 3.34
CA THR A 125 -8.73 3.03 2.25
C THR A 125 -9.04 3.74 0.94
N GLN A 126 -8.17 4.67 0.55
CA GLN A 126 -8.33 5.45 -0.69
C GLN A 126 -7.20 5.16 -1.70
N GLY A 127 -7.57 5.09 -2.99
CA GLY A 127 -6.60 5.11 -4.08
C GLY A 127 -7.09 4.41 -5.35
N TRP A 128 -6.15 4.22 -6.28
CA TRP A 128 -6.34 3.41 -7.47
C TRP A 128 -6.07 1.94 -7.15
N TYR A 129 -6.92 1.05 -7.67
CA TYR A 129 -6.80 -0.39 -7.53
C TYR A 129 -6.92 -1.06 -8.90
N TYR A 130 -6.17 -2.14 -9.11
CA TYR A 130 -6.27 -2.90 -10.34
C TYR A 130 -7.56 -3.72 -10.39
N LEU A 131 -8.20 -3.76 -11.56
CA LEU A 131 -9.27 -4.71 -11.84
C LEU A 131 -8.67 -6.10 -12.07
N LEU A 132 -8.95 -7.03 -11.17
CA LEU A 132 -8.41 -8.38 -11.23
C LEU A 132 -9.37 -9.30 -12.01
N LYS A 133 -8.83 -10.42 -12.51
CA LYS A 133 -9.67 -11.52 -13.04
C LYS A 133 -10.59 -12.02 -11.92
N GLU A 134 -11.78 -12.48 -12.28
CA GLU A 134 -12.82 -12.91 -11.34
C GLU A 134 -12.33 -13.84 -10.22
N SER A 135 -11.57 -14.88 -10.57
CA SER A 135 -11.05 -15.86 -9.60
C SER A 135 -10.19 -15.20 -8.52
N LEU A 136 -9.41 -14.20 -8.91
CA LEU A 136 -8.47 -13.50 -8.04
C LEU A 136 -9.13 -12.32 -7.31
N GLY A 137 -9.98 -11.56 -8.00
CA GLY A 137 -10.67 -10.40 -7.45
C GLY A 137 -11.65 -10.76 -6.33
N ARG A 138 -12.24 -11.96 -6.37
CA ARG A 138 -13.10 -12.47 -5.29
C ARG A 138 -12.37 -12.66 -3.96
N SER A 139 -11.06 -12.87 -3.96
CA SER A 139 -10.28 -13.15 -2.74
C SER A 139 -9.32 -12.03 -2.32
N LYS A 140 -8.99 -11.09 -3.21
CA LYS A 140 -8.07 -9.99 -2.88
C LYS A 140 -8.33 -8.70 -3.64
N HIS A 141 -7.58 -7.66 -3.27
CA HIS A 141 -7.45 -6.41 -4.00
C HIS A 141 -5.96 -6.09 -4.15
N LEU A 142 -5.60 -5.27 -5.14
CA LEU A 142 -4.23 -4.83 -5.35
C LEU A 142 -4.23 -3.32 -5.57
N LYS A 143 -3.61 -2.59 -4.64
CA LYS A 143 -3.47 -1.13 -4.73
C LYS A 143 -2.41 -0.78 -5.76
N PHE A 144 -2.73 0.13 -6.67
CA PHE A 144 -1.78 0.69 -7.63
C PHE A 144 -0.70 1.48 -6.88
N LYS A 145 0.56 1.24 -7.22
CA LYS A 145 1.70 2.00 -6.70
C LYS A 145 2.45 2.61 -7.88
N PHE A 146 2.52 3.94 -7.94
CA PHE A 146 3.31 4.61 -8.95
C PHE A 146 4.79 4.25 -8.74
N THR A 147 5.33 3.40 -9.58
CA THR A 147 6.77 3.14 -9.59
C THR A 147 7.42 4.27 -10.38
N LYS A 148 8.18 5.13 -9.70
CA LYS A 148 9.04 6.09 -10.39
C LYS A 148 9.93 5.30 -11.35
N PRO A 149 10.03 5.69 -12.63
CA PRO A 149 10.96 5.02 -13.54
C PRO A 149 12.34 5.10 -12.91
N ALA A 150 12.99 3.95 -12.72
CA ALA A 150 14.36 3.92 -12.23
C ALA A 150 15.20 4.78 -13.17
N ARG A 151 15.83 5.84 -12.64
CA ARG A 151 16.81 6.62 -13.40
C ARG A 151 17.82 5.62 -13.95
N ARG A 152 17.86 5.46 -15.27
CA ARG A 152 18.95 4.73 -15.93
C ARG A 152 20.23 5.44 -15.50
N GLN A 153 21.06 4.79 -14.69
CA GLN A 153 22.42 5.26 -14.50
C GLN A 153 23.11 5.01 -15.82
N ASP A 154 23.44 6.08 -16.55
CA ASP A 154 24.28 5.99 -17.73
C ASP A 154 25.60 5.31 -17.34
N PRO A 155 26.03 4.22 -18.01
CA PRO A 155 27.25 3.49 -17.66
C PRO A 155 28.54 4.32 -17.77
N CYS A 156 28.48 5.56 -18.27
CA CYS A 156 29.65 6.26 -18.82
C CYS A 156 30.44 7.13 -17.81
N ARG A 157 30.08 7.19 -16.53
CA ARG A 157 30.78 8.05 -15.54
C ARG A 157 31.85 7.38 -14.66
N ARG A 158 32.35 6.19 -15.02
CA ARG A 158 33.33 5.44 -14.18
C ARG A 158 34.73 5.25 -14.75
N SER A 159 35.12 5.98 -15.79
CA SER A 159 36.43 5.82 -16.46
C SER A 159 37.43 6.96 -16.27
N LYS A 160 37.35 7.79 -15.21
CA LYS A 160 38.37 8.85 -14.96
C LYS A 160 39.20 8.71 -13.69
N SER A 161 38.95 7.70 -12.86
CA SER A 161 39.64 7.57 -11.55
C SER A 161 40.71 6.48 -11.50
N ARG A 162 40.74 5.54 -12.47
CA ARG A 162 41.68 4.40 -12.44
C ARG A 162 43.01 4.66 -13.15
N ASP A 163 43.08 5.56 -14.12
CA ASP A 163 44.33 5.82 -14.86
C ASP A 163 45.36 6.65 -14.09
N ARG A 164 44.97 7.33 -13.01
CA ARG A 164 45.94 8.07 -12.18
C ARG A 164 46.81 7.18 -11.29
N MET A 165 46.39 5.94 -11.00
CA MET A 165 47.15 5.07 -10.09
C MET A 165 48.18 4.19 -10.81
N ASN A 166 48.04 3.99 -12.13
CA ASN A 166 48.94 3.09 -12.87
C ASN A 166 50.19 3.76 -13.44
N ARG A 167 50.29 5.10 -13.44
CA ARG A 167 51.54 5.80 -13.83
C ARG A 167 52.57 5.93 -12.70
N ARG A 168 52.20 5.64 -11.44
CA ARG A 168 53.14 5.72 -10.30
C ARG A 168 53.84 4.41 -9.97
N ARG A 169 53.44 3.28 -10.57
CA ARG A 169 54.03 1.96 -10.30
C ARG A 169 55.12 1.54 -11.28
N SER A 170 55.25 2.22 -12.42
CA SER A 170 56.19 1.86 -13.48
C SER A 170 57.57 2.54 -13.39
N ALA A 171 57.85 3.30 -12.32
CA ALA A 171 59.09 4.08 -12.18
C ALA A 171 59.98 3.64 -10.99
N ARG A 172 59.79 2.43 -10.45
CA ARG A 172 60.61 1.90 -9.36
C ARG A 172 60.87 0.41 -9.55
N SER A 173 61.61 0.06 -10.59
CA SER A 173 62.24 -1.27 -10.70
C SER A 173 63.44 -1.17 -11.62
N ASP A 174 64.55 -0.60 -11.14
CA ASP A 174 65.86 -0.83 -11.75
C ASP A 174 66.96 -0.70 -10.70
N SER A 175 67.94 -1.60 -10.79
CA SER A 175 69.18 -1.79 -10.00
C SER A 175 68.99 -2.30 -8.56
N SER A 176 69.28 -3.57 -8.21
CA SER A 176 70.50 -4.41 -8.28
C SER A 176 71.55 -4.12 -7.19
N ASN A 177 71.50 -4.99 -6.17
CA ASN A 177 72.57 -5.66 -5.38
C ASN A 177 73.84 -4.96 -4.86
N SER A 178 74.20 -5.43 -3.65
CA SER A 178 75.50 -5.50 -2.93
C SER A 178 75.46 -4.70 -1.61
N SER A 179 76.06 -5.08 -0.48
CA SER A 179 76.66 -6.30 0.08
C SER A 179 77.05 -5.97 1.55
N LEU A 180 77.22 -6.99 2.38
CA LEU A 180 78.01 -7.04 3.64
C LEU A 180 77.45 -6.49 4.99
N SER A 181 77.55 -7.40 5.97
CA SER A 181 78.14 -7.26 7.33
C SER A 181 77.22 -7.08 8.55
N SER A 182 77.28 -8.11 9.42
CA SER A 182 77.53 -8.10 10.89
C SER A 182 76.86 -7.00 11.74
N SER A 183 76.29 -7.20 12.94
CA SER A 183 76.72 -8.01 14.07
C SER A 183 75.91 -7.56 15.30
N LEU A 184 75.35 -8.51 16.04
CA LEU A 184 75.46 -8.66 17.49
C LEU A 184 74.74 -7.72 18.53
N TYR A 185 74.18 -8.38 19.55
CA TYR A 185 73.82 -8.00 20.94
C TYR A 185 73.21 -6.61 21.25
N ARG A 186 72.08 -6.57 21.99
CA ARG A 186 72.03 -6.25 23.45
C ARG A 186 70.60 -5.96 23.94
N THR A 187 70.38 -6.38 25.18
CA THR A 187 69.20 -6.45 26.05
C THR A 187 68.53 -5.14 26.50
N LYS A 188 67.21 -5.28 26.77
CA LYS A 188 66.35 -4.70 27.84
C LYS A 188 66.24 -3.15 27.88
N VAL A 189 65.09 -2.53 28.16
CA VAL A 189 64.39 -2.47 29.46
C VAL A 189 62.94 -1.96 29.28
N ALA A 190 62.06 -2.45 30.14
CA ALA A 190 60.63 -2.17 30.24
C ALA A 190 60.25 -0.75 30.72
N ARG A 191 59.00 -0.34 30.44
CA ARG A 191 58.08 0.39 31.33
C ARG A 191 56.67 0.34 30.70
N ASN A 192 55.80 -0.53 31.21
CA ASN A 192 54.67 -0.23 32.12
C ASN A 192 53.60 0.72 31.53
N THR A 193 52.45 0.17 31.05
CA THR A 193 51.12 0.10 31.73
C THR A 193 50.13 1.12 31.12
N PRO A 194 48.78 1.02 31.31
CA PRO A 194 47.93 0.33 30.34
C PRO A 194 46.73 1.18 29.84
N ARG A 195 46.07 0.62 28.82
CA ARG A 195 44.68 0.80 28.34
C ARG A 195 43.82 1.91 28.98
N ARG A 196 43.30 2.80 28.13
CA ARG A 196 42.03 3.50 28.36
C ARG A 196 41.10 3.32 27.16
N TYR A 197 39.96 2.69 27.43
CA TYR A 197 38.79 2.70 26.56
C TYR A 197 38.08 4.04 26.76
N ASP A 198 37.87 4.80 25.69
CA ASP A 198 36.98 5.96 25.73
C ASP A 198 35.60 5.54 25.17
N ILE A 199 34.73 5.21 26.12
CA ILE A 199 33.27 5.32 25.98
C ILE A 199 32.93 6.81 26.12
N ARG A 200 32.13 7.35 25.20
CA ARG A 200 31.45 8.63 25.41
C ARG A 200 29.97 8.37 25.68
N HIS A 201 29.61 8.57 26.94
CA HIS A 201 28.30 8.83 27.51
C HIS A 201 28.31 10.33 27.83
N ASP A 202 27.39 11.15 27.31
CA ASP A 202 26.15 11.63 27.95
C ASP A 202 25.92 13.06 27.34
N ASP A 203 24.78 13.73 27.30
CA ASP A 203 23.62 13.85 28.21
C ASP A 203 22.39 14.29 27.37
N VAL A 204 21.22 13.67 27.52
CA VAL A 204 20.15 13.99 28.51
C VAL A 204 19.41 15.29 28.21
N ASN A 205 18.12 15.15 27.87
CA ASN A 205 17.07 15.87 28.57
C ASN A 205 15.77 15.05 28.62
N HIS A 206 15.21 15.02 29.81
CA HIS A 206 14.25 14.07 30.33
C HIS A 206 13.02 14.84 30.84
N VAL A 207 11.83 14.24 30.67
CA VAL A 207 10.71 14.24 31.64
C VAL A 207 9.92 15.56 31.77
N THR A 208 8.59 15.55 31.58
CA THR A 208 7.65 15.18 32.64
C THR A 208 6.26 14.79 32.10
N SER A 209 5.76 13.69 32.66
CA SER A 209 4.36 13.27 32.74
C SER A 209 3.62 14.14 33.75
N LEU A 210 2.31 14.40 33.57
CA LEU A 210 1.33 14.31 34.67
C LEU A 210 -0.14 14.39 34.21
N LYS A 211 -0.89 13.43 34.74
CA LYS A 211 -2.34 13.21 34.73
C LYS A 211 -3.16 14.46 35.08
N LYS A 212 -4.38 14.56 34.52
CA LYS A 212 -5.53 15.04 35.28
C LYS A 212 -6.82 14.28 34.93
N ARG A 213 -7.24 13.44 35.88
CA ARG A 213 -8.60 12.94 36.05
C ARG A 213 -9.56 14.13 36.17
N ARG A 214 -10.71 14.06 35.52
CA ARG A 214 -11.95 14.67 36.04
C ARG A 214 -13.05 13.62 36.05
N ARG A 215 -13.43 13.21 37.26
CA ARG A 215 -14.75 12.69 37.60
C ARG A 215 -15.73 13.86 37.46
N ILE A 216 -16.86 13.63 36.80
CA ILE A 216 -18.11 14.32 37.13
C ILE A 216 -19.12 13.22 37.44
N SER A 217 -19.68 13.35 38.62
CA SER A 217 -20.76 12.58 39.20
C SER A 217 -22.11 13.25 38.90
N ASN A 218 -23.16 12.43 38.98
CA ASN A 218 -24.57 12.76 39.20
C ASN A 218 -25.46 12.96 37.97
N GLY A 219 -26.57 12.20 37.97
CA GLY A 219 -27.67 12.33 37.02
C GLY A 219 -28.44 11.03 36.81
N PHE A 220 -28.85 10.38 37.90
CA PHE A 220 -29.96 9.42 37.87
C PHE A 220 -31.21 10.25 37.54
N GLU A 221 -31.82 10.04 36.38
CA GLU A 221 -33.24 10.38 36.22
C GLU A 221 -33.93 9.37 35.29
N GLU A 222 -35.00 8.87 35.86
CA GLU A 222 -35.79 7.70 35.52
C GLU A 222 -36.91 8.15 34.57
N PHE A 223 -36.75 7.97 33.26
CA PHE A 223 -37.86 8.20 32.33
C PHE A 223 -38.75 6.96 32.23
N LYS A 224 -39.82 7.03 33.03
CA LYS A 224 -41.01 6.18 32.99
C LYS A 224 -41.55 6.00 31.57
N ARG A 225 -41.92 4.75 31.27
CA ARG A 225 -42.80 4.38 30.16
C ARG A 225 -44.21 4.92 30.43
N PRO A 226 -44.91 5.52 29.45
CA PRO A 226 -46.35 5.64 29.54
C PRO A 226 -47.02 4.32 29.14
N SER A 227 -47.75 3.75 30.09
CA SER A 227 -48.81 2.78 29.90
C SER A 227 -49.97 3.42 29.13
N ILE A 228 -50.27 2.90 27.94
CA ILE A 228 -51.54 3.17 27.26
C ILE A 228 -52.49 2.06 27.71
N ASN A 229 -53.38 2.41 28.63
CA ASN A 229 -54.58 1.64 28.94
C ASN A 229 -55.70 2.03 27.98
N GLN A 230 -56.50 1.00 27.72
CA GLN A 230 -57.73 0.97 26.92
C GLN A 230 -58.76 1.99 27.39
N SER A 231 -59.50 2.54 26.43
CA SER A 231 -60.93 2.86 26.50
C SER A 231 -61.47 2.79 25.08
#